data_AF-A0A7W3JJG8-F1
#
_entry.id   AF-A0A7W3JJG8-F1
#
_cell.length_a   1.000
_cell.length_b   1.000
_cell.length_c   1.000
_cell.angle_alpha   90.00
_cell.angle_beta   90.00
_cell.angle_gamma   90.00
#
_symmetry.space_group_name_H-M   'P 1'
#
loop_
_entity.id
_entity.type
_entity.pdbx_description
1 polymer ?
#
loop_
_entity_poly.entity_id
_entity_poly.type
_entity_poly.pdbx_seq_one_letter_code
_entity_poly.pdbx_strand_id
1 'polypeptide(L)'
;MARSSLTVRGSTLEALFSSLNSIRREFESADGSAADAADACGHEALAQRVRSFATEWNDVRRGLAESLGDLGRSAGAVADGFSDVEKRLAGQLSERG
;
A
#
# COMPACT_ATOMS: atom_id res chain seq x y z
N MET A 1 -31.37 1.73 7.92
CA MET A 1 -30.49 1.98 6.75
C MET A 1 -29.03 2.33 7.10
N ALA A 2 -28.71 2.87 8.29
CA ALA A 2 -27.33 3.24 8.63
C ALA A 2 -26.34 2.05 8.76
N ARG A 3 -26.77 0.92 9.34
CA ARG A 3 -25.92 -0.26 9.59
C ARG A 3 -25.33 -0.88 8.31
N SER A 4 -26.16 -1.12 7.29
CA SER A 4 -25.71 -1.70 6.01
C SER A 4 -24.78 -0.79 5.21
N SER A 5 -24.93 0.53 5.37
CA SER A 5 -24.09 1.52 4.69
C SER A 5 -22.68 1.59 5.29
N LEU A 6 -22.53 1.27 6.57
CA LEU A 6 -21.28 1.40 7.30
C LEU A 6 -20.44 0.11 7.17
N THR A 7 -21.09 -1.07 7.17
CA THR A 7 -20.46 -2.35 6.82
C THR A 7 -19.92 -2.39 5.39
N VAL A 8 -20.65 -1.84 4.40
CA VAL A 8 -20.18 -1.74 3.00
C VAL A 8 -18.95 -0.83 2.88
N ARG A 9 -18.83 0.22 3.70
CA ARG A 9 -17.64 1.08 3.72
C ARG A 9 -16.44 0.39 4.39
N GLY A 10 -16.67 -0.38 5.46
CA GLY A 10 -15.62 -1.15 6.15
C GLY A 10 -14.95 -2.17 5.23
N SER A 11 -15.74 -2.99 4.54
CA SER A 11 -15.20 -3.99 3.60
C SER A 11 -14.48 -3.36 2.40
N THR A 12 -14.92 -2.18 1.96
CA THR A 12 -14.23 -1.43 0.89
C THR A 12 -12.86 -0.92 1.34
N LEU A 13 -12.72 -0.49 2.61
CA LEU A 13 -11.44 -0.07 3.18
C LEU A 13 -10.46 -1.23 3.32
N GLU A 14 -10.94 -2.41 3.75
CA GLU A 14 -10.12 -3.62 3.85
C GLU A 14 -9.60 -4.07 2.47
N ALA A 15 -10.46 -4.04 1.44
CA ALA A 15 -10.07 -4.36 0.07
C ALA A 15 -9.03 -3.38 -0.49
N LEU A 16 -9.19 -2.09 -0.19
CA LEU A 16 -8.19 -1.06 -0.53
C LEU A 16 -6.85 -1.35 0.17
N PHE A 17 -6.87 -1.66 1.47
CA PHE A 17 -5.67 -1.99 2.22
C PHE A 17 -4.94 -3.20 1.64
N SER A 18 -5.68 -4.27 1.35
CA SER A 18 -5.11 -5.47 0.72
C SER A 18 -4.46 -5.15 -0.63
N SER A 19 -5.11 -4.32 -1.45
CA SER A 19 -4.59 -3.91 -2.75
C SER A 19 -3.32 -3.08 -2.62
N LEU A 20 -3.30 -2.07 -1.75
CA LEU A 20 -2.13 -1.23 -1.50
C LEU A 20 -0.94 -2.05 -0.99
N ASN A 21 -1.19 -3.03 -0.10
CA ASN A 21 -0.14 -3.87 0.45
C ASN A 21 0.41 -4.87 -0.60
N SER A 22 -0.44 -5.35 -1.51
CA SER A 22 -0.01 -6.18 -2.64
C SER A 22 0.90 -5.39 -3.58
N ILE A 23 0.49 -4.17 -3.96
CA ILE A 23 1.28 -3.27 -4.80
C ILE A 23 2.62 -2.94 -4.13
N ARG A 24 2.62 -2.64 -2.83
CA ARG A 24 3.85 -2.39 -2.06
C ARG A 24 4.82 -3.58 -2.13
N ARG A 25 4.33 -4.80 -1.91
CA ARG A 25 5.16 -6.02 -1.97
C ARG A 25 5.71 -6.29 -3.37
N GLU A 26 4.91 -6.04 -4.40
CA GLU A 26 5.36 -6.20 -5.79
C GLU A 26 6.48 -5.22 -6.13
N PHE A 27 6.36 -3.98 -5.66
CA PHE A 27 7.46 -3.02 -5.73
C PHE A 27 8.69 -3.51 -4.92
N GLU A 28 8.54 -3.96 -3.67
CA GLU A 28 9.67 -4.47 -2.88
C GLU A 28 10.36 -5.70 -3.49
N SER A 29 9.62 -6.54 -4.23
CA SER A 29 10.14 -7.78 -4.80
C SER A 29 10.86 -7.60 -6.15
N ALA A 30 10.68 -6.47 -6.84
CA ALA A 30 11.22 -6.25 -8.17
C ALA A 30 12.69 -5.80 -8.13
N ASP A 31 13.63 -6.66 -7.71
CA ASP A 31 15.05 -6.33 -7.70
C ASP A 31 15.88 -7.33 -8.52
N GLY A 32 16.98 -6.86 -9.12
CA GLY A 32 18.03 -7.74 -9.68
C GLY A 32 18.19 -7.82 -11.21
N SER A 33 17.27 -7.33 -12.04
CA SER A 33 17.42 -7.45 -13.51
C SER A 33 18.39 -6.45 -14.15
N ALA A 34 18.78 -5.40 -13.42
CA ALA A 34 19.56 -4.30 -13.96
C ALA A 34 21.06 -4.60 -14.11
N ALA A 35 21.61 -5.45 -13.25
CA ALA A 35 23.01 -5.87 -13.35
C ALA A 35 23.23 -6.70 -14.61
N ASP A 36 22.38 -7.71 -14.83
CA ASP A 36 22.39 -8.55 -16.02
C ASP A 36 22.18 -7.73 -17.31
N ALA A 37 21.26 -6.77 -17.28
CA ALA A 37 21.01 -5.87 -18.40
C ALA A 37 22.21 -4.95 -18.68
N ALA A 38 22.89 -4.45 -17.65
CA ALA A 38 24.08 -3.61 -17.80
C ALA A 38 25.25 -4.40 -18.39
N ASP A 39 25.46 -5.63 -17.95
CA ASP A 39 26.57 -6.48 -18.42
C ASP A 39 26.33 -6.96 -19.86
N ALA A 40 25.07 -7.13 -20.27
CA ALA A 40 24.69 -7.48 -21.65
C ALA A 40 24.88 -6.33 -22.67
N CYS A 41 25.04 -5.08 -22.23
CA CYS A 41 25.13 -3.91 -23.12
C CYS A 41 26.41 -3.86 -23.97
N GLY A 42 27.49 -4.54 -23.55
CA GLY A 42 28.77 -4.58 -24.27
C GLY A 42 29.52 -3.24 -24.41
N HIS A 43 28.95 -2.15 -23.89
CA HIS A 43 29.51 -0.80 -23.95
C HIS A 43 29.47 -0.14 -22.57
N GLU A 44 30.64 0.21 -22.03
CA GLU A 44 30.83 0.67 -20.65
C GLU A 44 29.93 1.85 -20.27
N ALA A 45 29.86 2.89 -21.10
CA ALA A 45 29.05 4.07 -20.80
C ALA A 45 27.53 3.78 -20.79
N LEU A 46 27.08 2.80 -21.58
CA LEU A 46 25.68 2.38 -21.60
C LEU A 46 25.37 1.53 -20.36
N ALA A 47 26.27 0.60 -20.02
CA ALA A 47 26.18 -0.19 -18.79
C ALA A 47 26.11 0.72 -17.55
N GLN A 48 26.95 1.76 -17.48
CA GLN A 48 26.90 2.74 -16.41
C GLN A 48 25.55 3.47 -16.35
N ARG A 49 24.99 3.88 -17.50
CA ARG A 49 23.68 4.54 -17.55
C ARG A 49 22.55 3.63 -17.06
N VAL A 50 22.58 2.34 -17.42
CA VAL A 50 21.61 1.33 -16.96
C VAL A 50 21.71 1.13 -15.46
N ARG A 51 22.92 1.03 -14.90
CA ARG A 51 23.13 0.91 -13.44
C ARG A 51 22.65 2.16 -12.69
N SER A 52 22.91 3.36 -13.21
CA SER A 52 22.43 4.61 -12.62
C SER A 52 20.90 4.68 -12.64
N PHE A 53 20.28 4.38 -13.78
CA PHE A 53 18.82 4.33 -13.90
C PHE A 53 18.21 3.34 -12.90
N ALA A 54 18.78 2.14 -12.78
CA ALA A 54 18.29 1.14 -11.84
C ALA A 54 18.41 1.57 -10.38
N THR A 55 19.50 2.27 -10.04
CA THR A 55 19.68 2.82 -8.69
C THR A 55 18.62 3.88 -8.38
N GLU A 56 18.43 4.85 -9.30
CA GLU A 56 17.40 5.88 -9.17
C GLU A 56 15.99 5.27 -9.09
N TRP A 57 15.72 4.25 -9.91
CA TRP A 57 14.45 3.53 -9.89
C TRP A 57 14.23 2.80 -8.57
N ASN A 58 15.26 2.18 -7.99
CA ASN A 58 15.18 1.56 -6.67
C ASN A 58 14.82 2.59 -5.59
N ASP A 59 15.39 3.79 -5.64
CA ASP A 59 15.07 4.88 -4.71
C ASP A 59 13.62 5.37 -4.87
N VAL A 60 13.17 5.62 -6.10
CA VAL A 60 11.79 6.01 -6.42
C VAL A 60 10.81 4.94 -5.93
N ARG A 61 11.14 3.67 -6.19
CA ARG A 61 10.32 2.54 -5.78
C ARG A 61 10.19 2.43 -4.26
N ARG A 62 11.28 2.63 -3.52
CA ARG A 62 11.25 2.69 -2.05
C ARG A 62 10.33 3.80 -1.56
N GLY A 63 10.43 5.00 -2.13
CA GLY A 63 9.55 6.12 -1.76
C GLY A 63 8.06 5.86 -2.04
N LEU A 64 7.74 5.17 -3.13
CA LEU A 64 6.39 4.69 -3.43
C LEU A 64 5.91 3.66 -2.39
N ALA A 65 6.75 2.68 -2.05
CA ALA A 65 6.41 1.66 -1.06
C ALA A 65 6.14 2.27 0.34
N GLU A 66 6.95 3.24 0.75
CA GLU A 66 6.75 4.02 1.98
C GLU A 66 5.41 4.78 1.94
N SER A 67 5.16 5.53 0.86
CA SER A 67 3.90 6.29 0.68
C SER A 67 2.66 5.40 0.71
N LEU A 68 2.73 4.21 0.10
CA LEU A 68 1.65 3.21 0.15
C LEU A 68 1.45 2.66 1.56
N GLY A 69 2.54 2.45 2.30
CA GLY A 69 2.50 2.08 3.71
C GLY A 69 1.80 3.13 4.56
N ASP A 70 2.11 4.41 4.33
CA ASP A 70 1.53 5.55 5.06
C ASP A 70 0.03 5.71 4.77
N LEU A 71 -0.35 5.55 3.51
CA LEU A 71 -1.75 5.52 3.09
C LEU A 71 -2.50 4.36 3.75
N GLY A 72 -1.88 3.17 3.77
CA GLY A 72 -2.43 1.99 4.44
C GLY A 72 -2.67 2.21 5.94
N ARG A 73 -1.72 2.85 6.64
CA ARG A 73 -1.89 3.20 8.07
C ARG A 73 -3.02 4.20 8.29
N SER A 74 -3.11 5.21 7.42
CA SER A 74 -4.17 6.22 7.49
C SER A 74 -5.55 5.61 7.25
N ALA A 75 -5.67 4.71 6.28
CA ALA A 75 -6.89 3.95 6.04
C ALA A 75 -7.24 3.06 7.24
N GLY A 76 -6.28 2.34 7.82
CA GLY A 76 -6.49 1.54 9.03
C GLY A 76 -7.05 2.35 10.20
N ALA A 77 -6.46 3.52 10.47
CA ALA A 77 -6.95 4.41 11.52
C ALA A 77 -8.40 4.89 11.29
N VAL A 78 -8.79 5.13 10.03
CA VAL A 78 -10.16 5.47 9.67
C VAL A 78 -11.10 4.28 9.91
N ALA A 79 -10.71 3.07 9.53
CA ALA A 79 -11.50 1.85 9.77
C ALA A 79 -11.73 1.60 11.27
N ASP A 80 -10.67 1.74 12.09
CA ASP A 80 -10.74 1.58 13.54
C ASP A 80 -11.71 2.59 14.16
N GLY A 81 -11.62 3.86 13.75
CA GLY A 81 -12.53 4.91 14.21
C GLY A 81 -13.99 4.62 13.89
N PHE A 82 -14.27 4.10 12.69
CA PHE A 82 -15.63 3.68 12.34
C PHE A 82 -16.11 2.49 13.17
N SER A 83 -15.27 1.47 13.37
CA SER A 83 -15.61 0.30 14.19
C SER A 83 -15.93 0.69 15.64
N ASP A 84 -15.18 1.63 16.20
CA ASP A 84 -15.42 2.10 17.57
C ASP A 84 -16.71 2.90 17.70
N VAL A 85 -17.05 3.74 16.71
CA VAL A 85 -18.34 4.43 16.66
C VAL A 85 -19.49 3.41 16.57
N GLU A 86 -19.36 2.37 15.74
CA GLU A 86 -20.38 1.32 15.64
C GLU A 86 -20.58 0.58 16.96
N LYS A 87 -19.51 0.16 17.64
CA LYS A 87 -19.59 -0.53 18.94
C LYS A 87 -20.30 0.35 19.98
N ARG A 88 -19.95 1.64 20.05
CA ARG A 88 -20.56 2.59 20.98
C ARG A 88 -22.05 2.78 20.69
N LEU A 89 -22.43 2.93 19.42
CA LEU A 89 -23.83 3.08 19.03
C LEU A 89 -24.65 1.82 19.31
N ALA A 90 -24.08 0.64 19.03
CA ALA A 90 -24.73 -0.64 19.33
C ALA A 90 -24.97 -0.81 20.84
N GLY A 91 -23.97 -0.50 21.68
CA GLY A 91 -24.13 -0.53 23.13
C GLY A 91 -25.25 0.38 23.63
N GLN A 92 -25.29 1.64 23.15
CA GLN A 92 -26.34 2.59 23.53
C GLN A 92 -27.76 2.15 23.11
N LEU A 93 -27.88 1.43 21.98
CA LEU A 93 -29.16 0.89 21.53
C LEU A 93 -29.60 -0.31 22.37
N SER A 94 -28.65 -1.16 22.79
CA SER A 94 -28.93 -2.30 23.68
C SER A 94 -29.31 -1.89 25.11
N GLU A 95 -28.84 -0.73 25.59
CA GLU A 95 -29.20 -0.20 26.91
C GLU A 95 -30.56 0.51 26.94
N ARG A 96 -31.14 0.83 25.78
CA ARG A 96 -32.41 1.58 25.63
C ARG A 96 -33.59 0.74 25.15
N GLY A 97 -33.39 -0.53 24.83
CA GLY A 97 -34.44 -1.50 24.47
C GLY A 97 -34.65 -2.51 25.58
#